data_AF-A0A4S0I8X8-F1
#
_entry.id   AF-A0A4S0I8X8-F1
#
_cell.length_a   1.000
_cell.length_b   1.000
_cell.length_c   1.000
_cell.angle_alpha   90.00
_cell.angle_beta   90.00
_cell.angle_gamma   90.00
#
_symmetry.space_group_name_H-M   'P 1'
#
loop_
_entity.id
_entity.type
_entity.pdbx_description
1 polymer ?
#
loop_
_entity_poly.entity_id
_entity_poly.type
_entity_poly.pdbx_seq_one_letter_code
_entity_poly.pdbx_strand_id
1 'polypeptide(L)'
;LASAFQSAGQRCSALRVLYVQKDVEKKMLEMLKGAMEALNIGDPWLISTDVGPVIDEEAQGSIRDYCIKKGLEGRLVAKLEAPKSGRFVAPHVLRVKG
;
A
#
# COMPACT_ATOMS: atom_id res chain seq x y z
N LEU A 1 6.05 6.13 4.52
CA LEU A 1 4.66 5.67 4.75
C LEU A 1 3.65 6.74 4.38
N ALA A 2 3.63 7.88 5.08
CA ALA A 2 2.67 8.97 4.86
C ALA A 2 2.51 9.33 3.37
N SER A 3 3.60 9.60 2.66
CA SER A 3 3.56 9.97 1.24
C SER A 3 2.90 8.94 0.33
N ALA A 4 2.95 7.63 0.65
CA ALA A 4 2.43 6.58 -0.21
C ALA A 4 1.02 6.11 0.20
N PHE A 5 0.74 6.01 1.51
CA PHE A 5 -0.45 5.34 2.02
C PHE A 5 -1.46 6.27 2.69
N GLN A 6 -1.09 7.50 3.05
CA GLN A 6 -2.04 8.46 3.62
C GLN A 6 -3.16 8.73 2.61
N SER A 7 -4.41 8.78 3.10
CA SER A 7 -5.61 8.87 2.24
C SER A 7 -5.71 7.74 1.21
N ALA A 8 -5.26 6.52 1.57
CA ALA A 8 -5.17 5.36 0.68
C ALA A 8 -4.37 5.62 -0.61
N GLY A 9 -3.43 6.56 -0.58
CA GLY A 9 -2.66 6.96 -1.76
C GLY A 9 -3.47 7.70 -2.83
N GLN A 10 -4.67 8.17 -2.51
CA GLN A 10 -5.54 8.95 -3.41
C GLN A 10 -5.19 10.45 -3.40
N ARG A 11 -3.89 10.75 -3.45
CA ARG A 11 -3.36 12.11 -3.60
C ARG A 11 -2.60 12.19 -4.92
N CYS A 12 -2.72 13.32 -5.60
CA CYS A 12 -1.94 13.60 -6.82
C CYS A 12 -0.43 13.59 -6.54
N SER A 13 -0.03 13.96 -5.33
CA SER A 13 1.36 13.96 -4.85
C SER A 13 1.79 12.65 -4.17
N ALA A 14 0.95 11.61 -4.18
CA ALA A 14 1.30 10.37 -3.50
C ALA A 14 2.52 9.71 -4.15
N LEU A 15 3.43 9.21 -3.31
CA LEU A 15 4.61 8.48 -3.74
C LEU A 15 4.19 7.18 -4.44
N ARG A 16 4.59 7.02 -5.71
CA ARG A 16 4.30 5.81 -6.52
C ARG A 16 5.49 4.88 -6.67
N VAL A 17 6.70 5.42 -6.73
CA VAL A 17 7.93 4.65 -6.91
C VAL A 17 8.99 5.16 -5.95
N LEU A 18 9.55 4.26 -5.15
CA LEU A 18 10.69 4.52 -4.28
C LEU A 18 11.92 3.85 -4.88
N TYR A 19 12.89 4.65 -5.33
CA TYR A 19 14.21 4.14 -5.74
C TYR A 19 15.10 4.04 -4.50
N VAL A 20 15.73 2.88 -4.31
CA VAL A 20 16.60 2.60 -3.17
C VAL A 20 17.94 2.13 -3.71
N GLN A 21 19.03 2.66 -3.15
CA GLN A 21 20.38 2.21 -3.51
C GLN A 21 20.59 0.75 -3.10
N LYS A 22 21.35 0.01 -3.91
CA LYS A 22 21.45 -1.45 -3.80
C LYS A 22 22.07 -1.93 -2.49
N ASP A 23 23.03 -1.17 -1.98
CA ASP A 23 23.75 -1.40 -0.73
C ASP A 23 22.86 -1.30 0.52
N VAL A 24 21.84 -0.44 0.50
CA VAL A 24 20.91 -0.25 1.62
C VAL A 24 19.54 -0.91 1.42
N GLU A 25 19.28 -1.51 0.26
CA GLU A 25 17.98 -2.08 -0.13
C GLU A 25 17.40 -3.00 0.95
N LYS A 26 18.19 -3.97 1.43
CA LYS A 26 17.72 -4.96 2.41
C LYS A 26 17.22 -4.30 3.69
N LYS A 27 18.05 -3.46 4.30
CA LYS A 27 17.73 -2.74 5.55
C LYS A 27 16.52 -1.83 5.37
N MET A 28 16.45 -1.13 4.24
CA MET A 28 15.31 -0.25 3.93
C MET A 28 14.01 -1.01 3.79
N LEU A 29 14.01 -2.18 3.14
CA LEU A 29 12.82 -3.01 3.00
C LEU A 29 12.38 -3.62 4.33
N GLU A 30 13.32 -4.04 5.19
CA GLU A 30 13.01 -4.51 6.54
C GLU A 30 12.33 -3.43 7.38
N MET A 31 12.91 -2.22 7.44
CA MET A 31 12.32 -1.09 8.16
C MET A 31 10.96 -0.69 7.57
N LEU A 32 10.84 -0.67 6.24
CA LEU A 32 9.58 -0.34 5.57
C LEU A 32 8.47 -1.34 5.93
N LYS A 33 8.77 -2.65 5.95
CA LYS A 33 7.82 -3.70 6.34
C LYS A 33 7.35 -3.53 7.78
N GLY A 34 8.27 -3.42 8.74
CA GLY A 34 7.88 -3.23 10.14
C GLY A 34 7.09 -1.95 10.37
N ALA A 35 7.43 -0.87 9.68
CA ALA A 35 6.67 0.38 9.77
C ALA A 35 5.28 0.25 9.12
N MET A 36 5.12 -0.53 8.04
CA MET A 36 3.81 -0.82 7.44
C MET A 36 2.93 -1.63 8.40
N GLU A 37 3.48 -2.63 9.07
CA GLU A 37 2.73 -3.48 10.02
C GLU A 37 2.13 -2.69 11.19
N ALA A 38 2.66 -1.51 11.49
CA ALA A 38 2.12 -0.60 12.50
C ALA A 38 0.91 0.24 12.04
N LEU A 39 0.51 0.17 10.75
CA LEU A 39 -0.62 0.94 10.23
C LEU A 39 -1.96 0.27 10.58
N ASN A 40 -2.91 1.08 11.05
CA ASN A 40 -4.30 0.68 11.24
C ASN A 40 -5.14 0.97 9.98
N ILE A 41 -5.67 -0.08 9.36
CA ILE A 41 -6.53 0.01 8.18
C ILE A 41 -7.98 -0.25 8.61
N GLY A 42 -8.88 0.70 8.38
CA GLY A 42 -10.22 0.57 8.91
C GLY A 42 -11.14 1.76 8.68
N ASP A 43 -12.13 1.88 9.57
CA ASP A 43 -13.16 2.91 9.53
C ASP A 43 -12.53 4.33 9.63
N PRO A 44 -12.72 5.20 8.62
CA PRO A 44 -12.15 6.54 8.64
C PRO A 44 -12.72 7.46 9.74
N TRP A 45 -13.80 7.07 10.42
CA TRP A 45 -14.33 7.82 11.57
C TRP A 45 -13.54 7.61 12.86
N LEU A 46 -12.70 6.58 12.93
CA LEU A 46 -11.86 6.31 14.09
C LEU A 46 -10.56 7.11 13.99
N ILE A 47 -10.23 7.86 15.05
CA ILE A 47 -8.98 8.64 15.13
C ILE A 47 -7.74 7.73 15.01
N SER A 48 -7.86 6.46 15.40
CA SER A 48 -6.79 5.47 15.31
C SER A 48 -6.55 4.95 13.90
N THR A 49 -7.41 5.24 12.92
CA THR A 49 -7.28 4.74 11.55
C THR A 49 -6.27 5.56 10.75
N ASP A 50 -5.24 4.91 10.24
CA ASP A 50 -4.22 5.53 9.39
C ASP A 50 -4.60 5.48 7.90
N VAL A 51 -5.27 4.40 7.47
CA VAL A 51 -5.64 4.16 6.07
C VAL A 51 -7.12 3.78 5.96
N GLY A 52 -7.91 4.66 5.37
CA GLY A 52 -9.32 4.45 5.08
C GLY A 52 -9.58 3.75 3.73
N PRO A 53 -10.86 3.70 3.30
CA PRO A 53 -11.25 3.11 2.02
C PRO A 53 -10.87 4.01 0.83
N VAL A 54 -10.92 3.43 -0.37
CA VAL A 54 -10.92 4.19 -1.63
C VAL A 54 -12.31 4.72 -1.94
N ILE A 55 -12.38 5.69 -2.86
CA ILE A 55 -13.59 6.48 -3.12
C ILE A 55 -14.79 5.64 -3.62
N ASP A 56 -14.56 4.74 -4.55
CA ASP A 56 -15.61 3.94 -5.21
C ASP A 56 -15.13 2.52 -5.58
N GLU A 57 -16.06 1.74 -6.13
CA GLU A 57 -15.82 0.35 -6.54
C GLU A 57 -14.92 0.24 -7.77
N GLU A 58 -14.95 1.23 -8.67
CA GLU A 58 -14.09 1.25 -9.85
C GLU A 58 -12.61 1.44 -9.45
N ALA A 59 -12.34 2.38 -8.54
CA ALA A 59 -11.03 2.55 -7.94
C ALA A 59 -10.60 1.30 -7.17
N GLN A 60 -11.51 0.68 -6.42
CA GLN A 60 -11.19 -0.55 -5.68
C GLN A 60 -10.81 -1.70 -6.63
N GLY A 61 -11.61 -1.92 -7.68
CA GLY A 61 -11.39 -2.97 -8.67
C GLY A 61 -10.09 -2.77 -9.43
N SER A 62 -9.89 -1.59 -10.02
CA SER A 62 -8.70 -1.29 -10.83
C SER A 62 -7.39 -1.44 -10.05
N ILE A 63 -7.33 -0.95 -8.80
CA ILE A 63 -6.13 -1.07 -7.96
C ILE A 63 -5.94 -2.52 -7.51
N ARG A 64 -7.01 -3.22 -7.11
CA ARG A 64 -6.95 -4.63 -6.69
C ARG A 64 -6.43 -5.51 -7.82
N ASP A 65 -6.94 -5.33 -9.04
CA ASP A 65 -6.53 -6.10 -10.21
C ASP A 65 -5.06 -5.88 -10.55
N TYR A 66 -4.60 -4.62 -10.46
CA TYR A 66 -3.19 -4.30 -10.60
C TYR A 66 -2.31 -5.01 -9.55
N CYS A 67 -2.70 -4.97 -8.27
CA CYS A 67 -2.00 -5.65 -7.20
C CYS A 67 -1.96 -7.17 -7.38
N ILE A 68 -3.08 -7.80 -7.75
CA ILE A 68 -3.17 -9.25 -8.02
C ILE A 68 -2.26 -9.61 -9.18
N LYS A 69 -2.38 -8.91 -10.32
CA LYS A 69 -1.57 -9.16 -11.51
C LYS A 69 -0.08 -9.09 -11.19
N LYS A 70 0.36 -8.05 -10.48
CA LYS A 70 1.76 -7.88 -10.10
C LYS A 70 2.22 -8.87 -9.04
N GLY A 71 1.35 -9.28 -8.13
CA GLY A 71 1.60 -10.38 -7.19
C GLY A 71 1.88 -11.70 -7.91
N LEU A 72 1.05 -12.05 -8.90
CA LEU A 72 1.23 -13.26 -9.73
C LEU A 72 2.50 -13.22 -10.58
N GLU A 73 2.97 -12.02 -10.96
CA GLU A 73 4.28 -11.82 -11.60
C GLU A 73 5.47 -11.97 -10.62
N GLY A 74 5.24 -12.34 -9.36
CA GLY A 74 6.29 -12.52 -8.35
C GLY A 74 6.88 -11.20 -7.82
N ARG A 75 6.18 -10.08 -8.01
CA ARG A 75 6.68 -8.74 -7.63
C ARG A 75 6.30 -8.32 -6.21
N LEU A 76 5.52 -9.12 -5.50
CA LEU A 76 5.07 -8.75 -4.16
C LEU A 76 6.23 -8.74 -3.18
N VAL A 77 6.46 -7.59 -2.52
CA VAL A 77 7.48 -7.43 -1.48
C VAL A 77 6.85 -7.45 -0.09
N ALA A 78 5.73 -6.73 0.06
CA ALA A 78 4.97 -6.64 1.31
C ALA A 78 3.49 -6.34 1.01
N LYS A 79 2.60 -6.85 1.85
CA LYS A 79 1.16 -6.61 1.82
C LYS A 79 0.64 -6.65 3.26
N LEU A 80 -0.29 -5.76 3.59
CA LEU A 80 -1.06 -5.85 4.83
C LEU A 80 -2.43 -6.49 4.60
N GLU A 81 -3.11 -6.82 5.68
CA GLU A 81 -4.53 -7.16 5.60
C GLU A 81 -5.39 -5.90 5.63
N ALA A 82 -6.59 -5.99 5.08
CA ALA A 82 -7.58 -4.91 5.11
C ALA A 82 -8.97 -5.50 5.38
N PRO A 83 -9.92 -4.71 5.90
CA PRO A 83 -11.28 -5.17 6.10
C PRO A 83 -11.90 -5.80 4.85
N LYS A 84 -12.61 -6.91 5.02
CA LYS A 84 -13.25 -7.65 3.92
C LYS A 84 -14.46 -6.92 3.35
N SER A 85 -15.14 -6.13 4.17
CA SER A 85 -16.31 -5.33 3.81
C SER A 85 -15.93 -3.87 3.57
N GLY A 86 -16.60 -3.24 2.60
CA GLY A 86 -16.33 -1.86 2.20
C GLY A 86 -15.28 -1.77 1.09
N ARG A 87 -14.97 -0.52 0.71
CA ARG A 87 -14.12 -0.22 -0.45
C ARG A 87 -12.65 -0.13 -0.07
N PHE A 88 -12.14 -1.16 0.62
CA PHE A 88 -10.73 -1.19 1.00
C PHE A 88 -9.86 -1.84 -0.06
N VAL A 89 -8.66 -1.29 -0.20
CA VAL A 89 -7.53 -1.94 -0.88
C VAL A 89 -6.38 -1.93 0.11
N ALA A 90 -5.81 -3.11 0.38
CA ALA A 90 -4.72 -3.21 1.33
C ALA A 90 -3.46 -2.45 0.82
N PRO A 91 -2.66 -1.84 1.72
CA PRO A 91 -1.34 -1.35 1.36
C PRO A 91 -0.45 -2.46 0.78
N HIS A 92 0.10 -2.23 -0.42
CA HIS A 92 1.02 -3.13 -1.10
C HIS A 92 2.34 -2.42 -1.42
N VAL A 93 3.44 -3.16 -1.31
CA VAL A 93 4.75 -2.80 -1.88
C VAL A 93 5.08 -3.82 -2.94
N LEU A 94 5.26 -3.32 -4.17
CA LEU A 94 5.57 -4.13 -5.34
C LEU A 94 6.94 -3.73 -5.88
N ARG A 95 7.78 -4.70 -6.20
CA ARG A 95 9.04 -4.48 -6.90
C ARG A 95 8.75 -4.17 -8.37
N VAL A 96 9.29 -3.07 -8.87
CA VAL A 96 9.19 -2.68 -10.27
C VAL A 96 10.53 -2.85 -10.97
N LYS A 97 10.52 -2.97 -12.30
CA LYS A 97 11.74 -2.89 -13.10
C LYS A 97 12.09 -1.40 -13.23
N GLY A 98 13.33 -1.05 -12.93
CA GLY A 98 13.92 0.26 -13.26
C GLY A 98 14.54 0.24 -14.64
#